data_AF-A0A926DNT4-F1
#
_entry.id   AF-A0A926DNT4-F1
#
_cell.length_a   1.000
_cell.length_b   1.000
_cell.length_c   1.000
_cell.angle_alpha   90.00
_cell.angle_beta   90.00
_cell.angle_gamma   90.00
#
_symmetry.space_group_name_H-M   'P 1'
#
loop_
_entity.id
_entity.type
_entity.pdbx_description
1 polymer ?
#
loop_
_entity_poly.entity_id
_entity_poly.type
_entity_poly.pdbx_seq_one_letter_code
_entity_poly.pdbx_strand_id
1 'polypeptide(L)'
;MAWIMNDCIILFFLLSLCYCYRKQKREGLIFLATIGYCCLPVLRIGEAGFNSAYCITALLVCFAIIELVKTGWKLQKLQLRYGACMVGAILVTALGWLLNGNPKGTDIVHFIGLAQYVLGVLCLSIFIKQIPNDSQRWRIMVYGIGIITAINMVFTVIQFASFTLGRDILSVLYAYPGKQGPLNDMIEVQYFSRAFGASYSPLVLASIVLLSCGIIMGQVNQPFSWKWILLFSMTLMLGFLAFSKTVMLGILILLVIFAVCLVVSSERRRLLRRFVPYAIATVAVAVLAAVIAIAIGLKSQVSYYYGYYLNPLEAFDSRYGNLTNTQDREPDTTDILDSEETGNMADVSDIIAEHPIIGVGPAPVEGEFLGDSQIMTVLHDGGILAAVCYGGCYLWLVIGCIRRKEYSRVLIIAGLAIACVSIPVLTYGLSIPFVAYCLSADVQEKEKRQPVRLGGAR
;
A
#
# COMPACT_ATOMS: atom_id res chain seq x y z
N MET A 1 -9.53 28.19 -11.17
CA MET A 1 -8.84 27.88 -12.43
C MET A 1 -7.89 26.69 -12.30
N ALA A 2 -7.15 26.52 -11.19
CA ALA A 2 -6.20 25.42 -10.99
C ALA A 2 -6.80 24.00 -11.03
N TRP A 3 -8.06 23.81 -10.60
CA TRP A 3 -8.74 22.51 -10.58
C TRP A 3 -8.93 21.88 -11.97
N ILE A 4 -9.10 22.71 -13.01
CA ILE A 4 -9.30 22.25 -14.39
C ILE A 4 -8.10 21.42 -14.85
N MET A 5 -6.89 21.75 -14.39
CA MET A 5 -5.68 21.01 -14.75
C MET A 5 -5.73 19.56 -14.22
N ASN A 6 -6.20 19.34 -12.99
CA ASN A 6 -6.36 18.00 -12.41
C ASN A 6 -7.33 17.18 -13.25
N ASP A 7 -8.48 17.75 -13.53
CA ASP A 7 -9.56 17.07 -14.24
C ASP A 7 -9.16 16.76 -15.68
N CYS A 8 -8.39 17.65 -16.33
CA CYS A 8 -7.79 17.39 -17.64
C CYS A 8 -6.77 16.24 -17.61
N ILE A 9 -5.90 16.18 -16.60
CA ILE A 9 -4.94 15.08 -16.41
C ILE A 9 -5.69 13.75 -16.24
N ILE A 10 -6.71 13.73 -15.37
CA ILE A 10 -7.53 12.55 -15.10
C ILE A 10 -8.28 12.14 -16.37
N LEU A 11 -8.92 13.07 -17.08
CA LEU A 11 -9.65 12.78 -18.31
C LEU A 11 -8.73 12.19 -19.38
N PHE A 12 -7.58 12.81 -19.63
CA PHE A 12 -6.60 12.29 -20.59
C PHE A 12 -6.13 10.88 -20.22
N PHE A 13 -5.92 10.64 -18.93
CA PHE A 13 -5.54 9.34 -18.40
C PHE A 13 -6.63 8.28 -18.60
N LEU A 14 -7.90 8.61 -18.28
CA LEU A 14 -9.04 7.73 -18.50
C LEU A 14 -9.26 7.42 -19.99
N LEU A 15 -9.11 8.42 -20.87
CA LEU A 15 -9.16 8.23 -22.32
C LEU A 15 -8.03 7.29 -22.80
N SER A 16 -6.84 7.39 -22.22
CA SER A 16 -5.71 6.50 -22.51
C SER A 16 -5.99 5.05 -22.10
N LEU A 17 -6.65 4.84 -20.95
CA LEU A 17 -7.14 3.52 -20.53
C LEU A 17 -8.19 2.97 -21.51
N CYS A 18 -9.18 3.78 -21.88
CA CYS A 18 -10.19 3.43 -22.89
C CYS A 18 -9.57 3.04 -24.23
N TYR A 19 -8.57 3.81 -24.68
CA TYR A 19 -7.84 3.51 -25.90
C TYR A 19 -7.11 2.17 -25.81
N CYS A 20 -6.40 1.91 -24.70
CA CYS A 20 -5.70 0.66 -24.48
C CYS A 20 -6.66 -0.54 -24.45
N TYR A 21 -7.80 -0.42 -23.77
CA TYR A 21 -8.83 -1.46 -23.75
C TYR A 21 -9.41 -1.71 -25.15
N ARG A 22 -9.84 -0.66 -25.87
CA ARG A 22 -10.44 -0.77 -27.20
C ARG A 22 -9.49 -1.35 -28.25
N LYS A 23 -8.19 -1.04 -28.15
CA LYS A 23 -7.14 -1.59 -29.03
C LYS A 23 -6.58 -2.93 -28.53
N GLN A 24 -7.18 -3.52 -27.50
CA GLN A 24 -6.73 -4.77 -26.88
C GLN A 24 -5.26 -4.77 -26.43
N LYS A 25 -4.70 -3.59 -26.13
CA LYS A 25 -3.36 -3.41 -25.56
C LYS A 25 -3.38 -3.70 -24.07
N ARG A 26 -3.54 -4.97 -23.69
CA ARG A 26 -3.69 -5.43 -22.30
C ARG A 26 -2.52 -5.02 -21.41
N GLU A 27 -1.29 -5.10 -21.91
CA GLU A 27 -0.09 -4.70 -21.17
C GLU A 27 -0.11 -3.20 -20.83
N GLY A 28 -0.50 -2.37 -21.81
CA GLY A 28 -0.66 -0.93 -21.63
C GLY A 28 -1.77 -0.59 -20.65
N LEU A 29 -2.88 -1.34 -20.64
CA LEU A 29 -3.96 -1.17 -19.68
C LEU A 29 -3.49 -1.39 -18.24
N ILE A 30 -2.79 -2.51 -17.99
CA ILE A 30 -2.26 -2.85 -16.65
C ILE A 30 -1.19 -1.85 -16.21
N PHE A 31 -0.27 -1.51 -17.12
CA PHE A 31 0.79 -0.55 -16.89
C PHE A 31 0.24 0.82 -16.48
N LEU A 32 -0.70 1.35 -17.27
CA LEU A 32 -1.35 2.62 -16.97
C LEU A 32 -2.11 2.52 -15.65
N ALA A 33 -2.99 1.53 -15.47
CA ALA A 33 -3.76 1.38 -14.23
C ALA A 33 -2.86 1.36 -12.98
N THR A 34 -1.71 0.68 -13.05
CA THR A 34 -0.72 0.63 -11.95
C THR A 34 -0.19 2.03 -11.60
N ILE A 35 0.17 2.83 -12.61
CA ILE A 35 0.60 4.23 -12.42
C ILE A 35 -0.54 5.07 -11.87
N GLY A 36 -1.75 4.91 -12.42
CA GLY A 36 -2.91 5.71 -12.05
C GLY A 36 -3.28 5.57 -10.58
N TYR A 37 -3.37 4.33 -10.09
CA TYR A 37 -3.69 4.08 -8.68
C TYR A 37 -2.65 4.63 -7.70
N CYS A 38 -1.40 4.83 -8.13
CA CYS A 38 -0.31 5.28 -7.26
C CYS A 38 0.00 6.79 -7.36
N CYS A 39 -0.33 7.45 -8.48
CA CYS A 39 0.16 8.80 -8.77
C CYS A 39 -0.87 9.76 -9.37
N LEU A 40 -2.09 9.31 -9.69
CA LEU A 40 -3.06 10.18 -10.34
C LEU A 40 -3.61 11.21 -9.33
N PRO A 41 -3.75 12.50 -9.71
CA PRO A 41 -4.21 13.54 -8.80
C PRO A 41 -5.66 13.31 -8.36
N VAL A 42 -6.11 14.12 -7.41
CA VAL A 42 -7.48 14.08 -6.89
C VAL A 42 -8.43 14.81 -7.84
N LEU A 43 -9.57 14.19 -8.13
CA LEU A 43 -10.65 14.78 -8.91
C LEU A 43 -11.36 15.83 -8.05
N ARG A 44 -11.56 17.05 -8.58
CA ARG A 44 -12.19 18.14 -7.83
C ARG A 44 -13.52 18.51 -8.47
N ILE A 45 -14.62 18.30 -7.74
CA ILE A 45 -15.96 18.70 -8.17
C ILE A 45 -16.43 19.79 -7.21
N GLY A 46 -16.24 21.06 -7.61
CA GLY A 46 -16.44 22.20 -6.73
C GLY A 46 -15.43 22.20 -5.57
N GLU A 47 -15.92 22.27 -4.34
CA GLU A 47 -15.10 22.20 -3.11
C GLU A 47 -14.80 20.75 -2.68
N ALA A 48 -15.53 19.77 -3.21
CA ALA A 48 -15.34 18.36 -2.88
C ALA A 48 -14.18 17.76 -3.69
N GLY A 49 -13.29 17.04 -3.01
CA GLY A 49 -12.22 16.26 -3.64
C GLY A 49 -12.48 14.76 -3.52
N PHE A 50 -12.41 14.05 -4.64
CA PHE A 50 -12.57 12.60 -4.71
C PHE A 50 -11.30 11.94 -5.23
N ASN A 51 -10.89 10.84 -4.59
CA ASN A 51 -9.72 10.08 -5.03
C ASN A 51 -9.96 9.53 -6.45
N SER A 52 -9.02 9.76 -7.36
CA SER A 52 -9.15 9.33 -8.75
C SER A 52 -9.17 7.80 -8.93
N ALA A 53 -8.79 7.05 -7.89
CA ALA A 53 -8.99 5.60 -7.79
C ALA A 53 -10.46 5.17 -8.02
N TYR A 54 -11.44 5.99 -7.63
CA TYR A 54 -12.87 5.74 -7.92
C TYR A 54 -13.14 5.71 -9.42
N CYS A 55 -12.61 6.68 -10.17
CA CYS A 55 -12.79 6.77 -11.61
C CYS A 55 -12.10 5.61 -12.35
N ILE A 56 -10.87 5.28 -11.96
CA ILE A 56 -10.14 4.14 -12.53
C ILE A 56 -10.90 2.84 -12.26
N THR A 57 -11.39 2.64 -11.03
CA THR A 57 -12.14 1.44 -10.65
C THR A 57 -13.43 1.33 -11.43
N ALA A 58 -14.23 2.40 -11.50
CA ALA A 58 -15.48 2.41 -12.26
C ALA A 58 -15.25 2.01 -13.72
N LEU A 59 -14.19 2.54 -14.34
CA LEU A 59 -13.83 2.19 -15.71
C LEU A 59 -13.44 0.71 -15.86
N LEU A 60 -12.62 0.18 -14.94
CA LEU A 60 -12.23 -1.23 -14.93
C LEU A 60 -13.41 -2.17 -14.69
N VAL A 61 -14.38 -1.77 -13.86
CA VAL A 61 -15.64 -2.50 -13.64
C VAL A 61 -16.44 -2.55 -14.95
N CYS A 62 -16.61 -1.43 -15.64
CA CYS A 62 -17.28 -1.39 -16.94
C CYS A 62 -16.60 -2.33 -17.95
N PHE A 63 -15.26 -2.30 -18.04
CA PHE A 63 -14.52 -3.21 -18.92
C PHE A 63 -14.68 -4.67 -18.52
N ALA A 64 -14.64 -4.98 -17.23
CA ALA A 64 -14.84 -6.34 -16.73
C ALA A 64 -16.25 -6.87 -17.04
N ILE A 65 -17.29 -6.04 -16.90
CA ILE A 65 -18.67 -6.40 -17.27
C ILE A 65 -18.76 -6.68 -18.78
N ILE A 66 -18.16 -5.83 -19.62
CA ILE A 66 -18.15 -6.03 -21.08
C ILE A 66 -17.44 -7.36 -21.44
N GLU A 67 -16.28 -7.64 -20.84
CA GLU A 67 -15.58 -8.91 -21.04
C GLU A 67 -16.42 -10.11 -20.59
N LEU A 68 -17.07 -10.01 -19.42
CA LEU A 68 -17.95 -11.05 -18.88
C LEU A 68 -19.07 -11.40 -19.85
N VAL A 69 -19.77 -10.38 -20.37
CA VAL A 69 -20.88 -10.54 -21.31
C VAL A 69 -20.41 -11.08 -22.67
N LYS A 70 -19.29 -10.59 -23.20
CA LYS A 70 -18.81 -10.97 -24.54
C LYS A 70 -18.16 -12.34 -24.59
N THR A 71 -17.39 -12.70 -23.56
CA THR A 71 -16.52 -13.88 -23.60
C THR A 71 -17.02 -15.01 -22.69
N GLY A 72 -18.03 -14.76 -21.85
CA GLY A 72 -18.51 -15.72 -20.86
C GLY A 72 -17.45 -16.07 -19.81
N TRP A 73 -16.47 -15.18 -19.62
CA TRP A 73 -15.35 -15.41 -18.70
C TRP A 73 -15.85 -15.64 -17.27
N LYS A 74 -15.16 -16.49 -16.50
CA LYS A 74 -15.53 -16.78 -15.11
C LYS A 74 -14.42 -16.38 -14.17
N LEU A 75 -14.79 -15.79 -13.04
CA LEU A 75 -13.89 -15.51 -11.94
C LEU A 75 -13.21 -16.80 -11.47
N GLN A 76 -11.91 -16.73 -11.24
CA GLN A 76 -11.15 -17.87 -10.75
C GLN A 76 -11.45 -18.13 -9.27
N LYS A 77 -11.23 -19.37 -8.82
CA LYS A 77 -11.42 -19.76 -7.41
C LYS A 77 -10.66 -18.85 -6.43
N LEU A 78 -9.47 -18.38 -6.82
CA LEU A 78 -8.65 -17.47 -6.01
C LEU A 78 -9.32 -16.10 -5.83
N GLN A 79 -9.79 -15.51 -6.93
CA GLN A 79 -10.50 -14.23 -6.93
C GLN A 79 -11.85 -14.34 -6.20
N LEU A 80 -12.58 -15.42 -6.40
CA LEU A 80 -13.87 -15.66 -5.74
C LEU A 80 -13.70 -15.76 -4.21
N ARG A 81 -12.68 -16.47 -3.74
CA ARG A 81 -12.38 -16.59 -2.30
C ARG A 81 -11.97 -15.26 -1.69
N TYR A 82 -11.10 -14.51 -2.37
CA TYR A 82 -10.74 -13.15 -1.94
C TYR A 82 -11.98 -12.25 -1.86
N GLY A 83 -12.79 -12.22 -2.93
CA GLY A 83 -14.02 -11.44 -2.98
C GLY A 83 -14.99 -11.82 -1.86
N ALA A 84 -15.20 -13.11 -1.62
CA ALA A 84 -16.07 -13.59 -0.54
C ALA A 84 -15.55 -13.17 0.86
N CYS A 85 -14.25 -13.26 1.11
CA CYS A 85 -13.66 -12.84 2.40
C CYS A 85 -13.80 -11.33 2.60
N MET A 86 -13.51 -10.52 1.58
CA MET A 86 -13.57 -9.06 1.70
C MET A 86 -15.01 -8.54 1.76
N VAL A 87 -15.93 -9.12 0.98
CA VAL A 87 -17.37 -8.81 1.10
C VAL A 87 -17.89 -9.23 2.47
N GLY A 88 -17.46 -10.39 2.98
CA GLY A 88 -17.75 -10.81 4.35
C GLY A 88 -17.27 -9.79 5.38
N ALA A 89 -16.04 -9.28 5.25
CA ALA A 89 -15.53 -8.23 6.13
C ALA A 89 -16.38 -6.94 6.05
N ILE A 90 -16.77 -6.51 4.84
CA ILE A 90 -17.64 -5.33 4.65
C ILE A 90 -19.01 -5.56 5.30
N LEU A 91 -19.59 -6.75 5.18
CA LEU A 91 -20.87 -7.09 5.80
C LEU A 91 -20.78 -7.08 7.33
N VAL A 92 -19.69 -7.58 7.89
CA VAL A 92 -19.43 -7.52 9.34
C VAL A 92 -19.28 -6.07 9.80
N THR A 93 -18.54 -5.24 9.06
CA THR A 93 -18.41 -3.80 9.34
C THR A 93 -19.76 -3.08 9.23
N ALA A 94 -20.58 -3.43 8.24
CA ALA A 94 -21.93 -2.87 8.09
C ALA A 94 -22.84 -3.29 9.24
N LEU A 95 -22.72 -4.53 9.72
CA LEU A 95 -23.44 -5.01 10.89
C LEU A 95 -23.00 -4.25 12.16
N GLY A 96 -21.70 -4.03 12.35
CA GLY A 96 -21.19 -3.22 13.46
C GLY A 96 -21.67 -1.78 13.43
N TRP A 97 -21.66 -1.16 12.25
CA TRP A 97 -22.22 0.17 12.03
C TRP A 97 -23.71 0.28 12.39
N LEU A 98 -24.50 -0.75 12.07
CA LEU A 98 -25.94 -0.77 12.36
C LEU A 98 -26.28 -1.12 13.82
N LEU A 99 -25.46 -1.95 14.48
CA LEU A 99 -25.73 -2.43 15.83
C LEU A 99 -25.14 -1.54 16.92
N ASN A 100 -23.89 -1.10 16.74
CA ASN A 100 -23.10 -0.42 17.77
C ASN A 100 -22.69 1.00 17.35
N GLY A 101 -22.75 1.32 16.06
CA GLY A 101 -22.41 2.65 15.54
C GLY A 101 -23.54 3.67 15.69
N ASN A 102 -23.26 4.89 15.23
CA ASN A 102 -24.25 5.98 15.10
C ASN A 102 -24.52 6.26 13.61
N PRO A 103 -25.45 5.53 12.96
CA PRO A 103 -25.55 5.50 11.52
C PRO A 103 -26.00 6.84 10.93
N LYS A 104 -25.09 7.49 10.19
CA LYS A 104 -25.38 8.73 9.44
C LYS A 104 -25.33 8.45 7.93
N GLY A 105 -26.18 9.12 7.16
CA GLY A 105 -26.20 8.97 5.71
C GLY A 105 -24.87 9.33 5.04
N THR A 106 -24.06 10.19 5.68
CA THR A 106 -22.69 10.53 5.24
C THR A 106 -21.73 9.35 5.29
N ASP A 107 -21.97 8.38 6.18
CA ASP A 107 -21.04 7.28 6.43
C ASP A 107 -21.02 6.26 5.28
N ILE A 108 -22.04 6.29 4.42
CA ILE A 108 -22.14 5.49 3.19
C ILE A 108 -20.90 5.69 2.31
N VAL A 109 -20.28 6.87 2.34
CA VAL A 109 -19.04 7.16 1.60
C VAL A 109 -17.90 6.22 2.00
N HIS A 110 -17.79 5.82 3.27
CA HIS A 110 -16.77 4.88 3.73
C HIS A 110 -17.00 3.47 3.14
N PHE A 111 -18.25 3.01 3.11
CA PHE A 111 -18.61 1.74 2.48
C PHE A 111 -18.37 1.74 0.97
N ILE A 112 -18.64 2.87 0.30
CA ILE A 112 -18.31 3.05 -1.12
C ILE A 112 -16.79 2.95 -1.32
N GLY A 113 -15.98 3.49 -0.40
CA GLY A 113 -14.51 3.33 -0.42
C GLY A 113 -14.06 1.88 -0.27
N LEU A 114 -14.62 1.14 0.69
CA LEU A 114 -14.34 -0.29 0.86
C LEU A 114 -14.74 -1.09 -0.39
N ALA A 115 -15.92 -0.82 -0.94
CA ALA A 115 -16.39 -1.46 -2.17
C ALA A 115 -15.49 -1.14 -3.37
N GLN A 116 -15.07 0.13 -3.51
CA GLN A 116 -14.13 0.56 -4.55
C GLN A 116 -12.81 -0.21 -4.46
N TYR A 117 -12.27 -0.38 -3.26
CA TYR A 117 -11.05 -1.15 -3.07
C TYR A 117 -11.19 -2.59 -3.55
N VAL A 118 -12.22 -3.30 -3.07
CA VAL A 118 -12.45 -4.71 -3.41
C VAL A 118 -12.70 -4.90 -4.90
N LEU A 119 -13.55 -4.06 -5.49
CA LEU A 119 -13.85 -4.09 -6.93
C LEU A 119 -12.61 -3.77 -7.77
N GLY A 120 -11.82 -2.77 -7.38
CA GLY A 120 -10.59 -2.39 -8.07
C GLY A 120 -9.58 -3.53 -8.09
N VAL A 121 -9.37 -4.20 -6.95
CA VAL A 121 -8.49 -5.38 -6.85
C VAL A 121 -8.99 -6.51 -7.73
N LEU A 122 -10.28 -6.85 -7.63
CA LEU A 122 -10.87 -7.94 -8.41
C LEU A 122 -10.76 -7.65 -9.91
N CYS A 123 -11.28 -6.51 -10.38
CA CYS A 123 -11.28 -6.16 -11.80
C CYS A 123 -9.85 -6.07 -12.38
N LEU A 124 -8.91 -5.43 -11.69
CA LEU A 124 -7.54 -5.36 -12.18
C LEU A 124 -6.87 -6.75 -12.21
N SER A 125 -7.15 -7.61 -11.24
CA SER A 125 -6.61 -8.98 -11.23
C SER A 125 -7.08 -9.81 -12.43
N ILE A 126 -8.31 -9.58 -12.92
CA ILE A 126 -8.84 -10.20 -14.15
C ILE A 126 -7.94 -9.85 -15.33
N PHE A 127 -7.65 -8.57 -15.53
CA PHE A 127 -6.83 -8.11 -16.65
C PHE A 127 -5.37 -8.56 -16.53
N ILE A 128 -4.78 -8.53 -15.33
CA ILE A 128 -3.42 -9.05 -15.10
C ILE A 128 -3.36 -10.54 -15.47
N LYS A 129 -4.38 -11.31 -15.10
CA LYS A 129 -4.44 -12.75 -15.37
C LYS A 129 -4.48 -13.08 -16.86
N GLN A 130 -5.06 -12.22 -17.68
CA GLN A 130 -5.14 -12.40 -19.13
C GLN A 130 -3.76 -12.35 -19.82
N ILE A 131 -2.72 -11.87 -19.14
CA ILE A 131 -1.33 -12.04 -19.60
C ILE A 131 -0.89 -13.45 -19.21
N PRO A 132 -0.56 -14.35 -20.15
CA PRO A 132 -0.31 -15.76 -19.83
C PRO A 132 1.02 -15.98 -19.08
N ASN A 133 2.04 -15.18 -19.37
CA ASN A 133 3.37 -15.37 -18.81
C ASN A 133 3.58 -14.56 -17.53
N ASP A 134 3.86 -15.24 -16.42
CA ASP A 134 4.11 -14.59 -15.13
C ASP A 134 5.32 -13.65 -15.14
N SER A 135 6.37 -14.00 -15.92
CA SER A 135 7.54 -13.14 -16.10
C SER A 135 7.16 -11.83 -16.79
N GLN A 136 6.20 -11.87 -17.70
CA GLN A 136 5.71 -10.68 -18.39
C GLN A 136 4.83 -9.84 -17.47
N ARG A 137 3.93 -10.46 -16.68
CA ARG A 137 3.17 -9.77 -15.62
C ARG A 137 4.11 -9.01 -14.69
N TRP A 138 5.16 -9.66 -14.20
CA TRP A 138 6.17 -9.05 -13.34
C TRP A 138 6.88 -7.87 -14.02
N ARG A 139 7.33 -8.03 -15.28
CA ARG A 139 7.99 -6.94 -16.03
C ARG A 139 7.09 -5.72 -16.18
N ILE A 140 5.81 -5.91 -16.51
CA ILE A 140 4.84 -4.81 -16.63
C ILE A 140 4.74 -4.03 -15.31
N MET A 141 4.62 -4.74 -14.18
CA MET A 141 4.58 -4.11 -12.86
C MET A 141 5.87 -3.34 -12.55
N VAL A 142 7.03 -3.92 -12.82
CA VAL A 142 8.33 -3.27 -12.57
C VAL A 142 8.54 -2.04 -13.45
N TYR A 143 8.14 -2.08 -14.72
CA TYR A 143 8.18 -0.89 -15.58
C TYR A 143 7.23 0.20 -15.07
N GLY A 144 6.04 -0.17 -14.60
CA GLY A 144 5.10 0.75 -13.94
C GLY A 144 5.73 1.41 -12.72
N ILE A 145 6.39 0.62 -11.86
CA ILE A 145 7.16 1.11 -10.71
C ILE A 145 8.27 2.09 -11.13
N GLY A 146 8.92 1.85 -12.26
CA GLY A 146 9.90 2.79 -12.83
C GLY A 146 9.31 4.18 -13.06
N ILE A 147 8.13 4.26 -13.68
CA ILE A 147 7.43 5.54 -13.90
C ILE A 147 6.93 6.14 -12.59
N ILE A 148 6.34 5.33 -11.70
CA ILE A 148 5.89 5.77 -10.37
C ILE A 148 7.05 6.40 -9.60
N THR A 149 8.21 5.74 -9.60
CA THR A 149 9.43 6.23 -8.95
C THR A 149 9.90 7.54 -9.58
N ALA A 150 9.91 7.64 -10.92
CA ALA A 150 10.31 8.85 -11.62
C ALA A 150 9.39 10.04 -11.29
N ILE A 151 8.06 9.84 -11.32
CA ILE A 151 7.08 10.87 -10.95
C ILE A 151 7.33 11.30 -9.51
N ASN A 152 7.35 10.38 -8.54
CA ASN A 152 7.56 10.73 -7.14
C ASN A 152 8.89 11.44 -6.88
N MET A 153 9.96 11.09 -7.62
CA MET A 153 11.26 11.76 -7.54
C MET A 153 11.19 13.20 -8.02
N VAL A 154 10.53 13.47 -9.14
CA VAL A 154 10.34 14.85 -9.64
C VAL A 154 9.62 15.69 -8.59
N PHE A 155 8.54 15.18 -8.00
CA PHE A 155 7.81 15.89 -6.94
C PHE A 155 8.65 16.10 -5.68
N THR A 156 9.43 15.10 -5.27
CA THR A 156 10.32 15.20 -4.10
C THR A 156 11.39 16.26 -4.30
N VAL A 157 12.00 16.31 -5.49
CA VAL A 157 12.98 17.34 -5.84
C VAL A 157 12.34 18.73 -5.80
N ILE A 158 11.13 18.89 -6.36
CA ILE A 158 10.41 20.17 -6.30
C ILE A 158 10.13 20.58 -4.85
N GLN A 159 9.68 19.65 -4.00
CA GLN A 159 9.37 19.91 -2.59
C GLN A 159 10.57 20.44 -1.80
N PHE A 160 11.76 19.85 -2.00
CA PHE A 160 12.97 20.32 -1.30
C PHE A 160 13.64 21.51 -1.97
N ALA A 161 13.47 21.71 -3.29
CA ALA A 161 14.06 22.86 -3.99
C ALA A 161 13.27 24.15 -3.79
N SER A 162 11.94 24.07 -3.66
CA SER A 162 11.08 25.23 -3.47
C SER A 162 9.84 24.86 -2.66
N PHE A 163 9.79 25.35 -1.42
CA PHE A 163 8.63 25.15 -0.55
C PHE A 163 7.33 25.71 -1.18
N THR A 164 7.36 26.95 -1.69
CA THR A 164 6.18 27.59 -2.30
C THR A 164 5.65 26.77 -3.48
N LEU A 165 6.52 26.35 -4.40
CA LEU A 165 6.11 25.57 -5.57
C LEU A 165 5.61 24.17 -5.15
N GLY A 166 6.30 23.50 -4.23
CA GLY A 166 5.91 22.20 -3.71
C GLY A 166 4.54 22.23 -3.02
N ARG A 167 4.30 23.24 -2.17
CA ARG A 167 3.04 23.46 -1.46
C ARG A 167 1.90 23.72 -2.44
N ASP A 168 2.10 24.63 -3.39
CA ASP A 168 1.06 25.02 -4.33
C ASP A 168 0.68 23.84 -5.24
N ILE A 169 1.67 23.08 -5.73
CA ILE A 169 1.43 21.88 -6.53
C ILE A 169 0.70 20.80 -5.71
N LEU A 170 1.15 20.48 -4.49
CA LEU A 170 0.52 19.46 -3.66
C LEU A 170 -0.91 19.86 -3.25
N SER A 171 -1.11 21.11 -2.86
CA SER A 171 -2.42 21.63 -2.44
C SER A 171 -3.44 21.59 -3.58
N VAL A 172 -2.99 21.84 -4.82
CA VAL A 172 -3.82 21.74 -6.01
C VAL A 172 -4.03 20.28 -6.43
N LEU A 173 -2.97 19.49 -6.58
CA LEU A 173 -3.07 18.17 -7.21
C LEU A 173 -3.53 17.06 -6.25
N TYR A 174 -3.12 17.08 -4.98
CA TYR A 174 -3.23 15.93 -4.08
C TYR A 174 -3.93 16.19 -2.75
N ALA A 175 -3.99 17.44 -2.28
CA ALA A 175 -4.70 17.77 -1.05
C ALA A 175 -6.21 17.87 -1.30
N TYR A 176 -7.02 17.44 -0.33
CA TYR A 176 -8.48 17.55 -0.34
C TYR A 176 -9.04 17.52 1.09
N PRO A 177 -10.30 17.95 1.31
CA PRO A 177 -10.89 18.00 2.66
C PRO A 177 -10.74 16.67 3.40
N GLY A 178 -10.27 16.73 4.65
CA GLY A 178 -10.01 15.54 5.48
C GLY A 178 -8.64 14.86 5.25
N LYS A 179 -7.81 15.31 4.30
CA LYS A 179 -6.45 14.79 4.05
C LYS A 179 -5.38 15.88 3.95
N GLN A 180 -5.58 17.01 4.63
CA GLN A 180 -4.66 18.15 4.61
C GLN A 180 -3.69 18.19 5.79
N GLY A 181 -3.97 17.48 6.90
CA GLY A 181 -3.18 17.55 8.14
C GLY A 181 -1.67 17.52 7.91
N PRO A 182 -1.11 16.47 7.29
CA PRO A 182 0.34 16.40 7.06
C PRO A 182 0.90 17.57 6.23
N LEU A 183 0.13 18.10 5.27
CA LEU A 183 0.54 19.25 4.48
C LEU A 183 0.46 20.55 5.29
N ASN A 184 -0.56 20.68 6.15
CA ASN A 184 -0.73 21.83 7.04
C ASN A 184 0.43 21.93 8.04
N ASP A 185 0.89 20.81 8.59
CA ASP A 185 2.09 20.79 9.46
C ASP A 185 3.32 21.38 8.74
N MET A 186 3.49 21.09 7.44
CA MET A 186 4.59 21.65 6.65
C MET A 186 4.37 23.14 6.34
N ILE A 187 3.12 23.58 6.23
CA ILE A 187 2.76 24.97 6.04
C ILE A 187 3.07 25.77 7.29
N GLU A 188 2.82 25.24 8.48
CA GLU A 188 3.13 25.91 9.74
C GLU A 188 4.63 26.16 9.90
N VAL A 189 5.46 25.15 9.58
CA VAL A 189 6.93 25.29 9.68
C VAL A 189 7.58 25.97 8.47
N GLN A 190 6.84 26.22 7.38
CA GLN A 190 7.30 26.89 6.14
C GLN A 190 8.43 26.16 5.38
N TYR A 191 8.60 24.86 5.57
CA TYR A 191 9.48 24.03 4.75
C TYR A 191 9.02 22.56 4.74
N PHE A 192 9.44 21.79 3.73
CA PHE A 192 9.21 20.36 3.70
C PHE A 192 10.26 19.64 4.56
N SER A 193 9.86 19.19 5.75
CA SER A 193 10.72 18.35 6.60
C SER A 193 10.76 16.89 6.15
N ARG A 194 9.81 16.48 5.32
CA ARG A 194 9.61 15.10 4.82
C ARG A 194 9.18 15.13 3.35
N ALA A 195 9.60 14.14 2.57
CA ALA A 195 9.15 13.99 1.19
C ALA A 195 7.74 13.39 1.12
N PHE A 196 6.87 14.00 0.32
CA PHE A 196 5.51 13.53 0.07
C PHE A 196 5.40 12.86 -1.30
N GLY A 197 6.28 13.21 -2.25
CA GLY A 197 6.19 12.76 -3.64
C GLY A 197 4.88 13.22 -4.29
N ALA A 198 4.30 12.36 -5.12
CA ALA A 198 3.00 12.56 -5.77
C ALA A 198 1.86 12.04 -4.87
N SER A 199 1.85 12.45 -3.61
CA SER A 199 0.84 12.04 -2.62
C SER A 199 0.63 13.12 -1.56
N TYR A 200 -0.41 12.96 -0.73
CA TYR A 200 -0.74 13.90 0.34
C TYR A 200 -0.06 13.58 1.68
N SER A 201 0.70 12.48 1.77
CA SER A 201 1.32 12.06 3.04
C SER A 201 2.62 11.27 2.82
N PRO A 202 3.67 11.51 3.63
CA PRO A 202 4.90 10.73 3.59
C PRO A 202 4.66 9.23 3.88
N LEU A 203 3.62 8.87 4.64
CA LEU A 203 3.24 7.47 4.91
C LEU A 203 2.69 6.76 3.66
N VAL A 204 1.98 7.51 2.80
CA VAL A 204 1.46 7.00 1.53
C VAL A 204 2.63 6.71 0.58
N LEU A 205 3.56 7.67 0.43
CA LEU A 205 4.80 7.47 -0.33
C LEU A 205 5.60 6.29 0.21
N ALA A 206 5.77 6.21 1.53
CA ALA A 206 6.48 5.13 2.20
C ALA A 206 5.87 3.75 1.88
N SER A 207 4.54 3.65 1.88
CA SER A 207 3.83 2.42 1.52
C SER A 207 4.06 2.03 0.06
N ILE A 208 4.00 2.99 -0.87
CA ILE A 208 4.30 2.75 -2.30
C ILE A 208 5.74 2.24 -2.47
N VAL A 209 6.70 2.86 -1.77
CA VAL A 209 8.12 2.46 -1.80
C VAL A 209 8.29 1.03 -1.31
N LEU A 210 7.71 0.68 -0.15
CA LEU A 210 7.85 -0.64 0.43
C LEU A 210 7.27 -1.75 -0.47
N LEU A 211 6.08 -1.52 -1.02
CA LEU A 211 5.43 -2.45 -1.96
C LEU A 211 6.22 -2.59 -3.27
N SER A 212 6.75 -1.47 -3.78
CA SER A 212 7.60 -1.44 -4.98
C SER A 212 8.91 -2.21 -4.76
N CYS A 213 9.59 -1.99 -3.63
CA CYS A 213 10.78 -2.74 -3.23
C CYS A 213 10.49 -4.25 -3.15
N GLY A 214 9.33 -4.65 -2.62
CA GLY A 214 8.90 -6.05 -2.60
C GLY A 214 8.79 -6.68 -3.99
N ILE A 215 8.18 -5.98 -4.96
CA ILE A 215 8.13 -6.43 -6.36
C ILE A 215 9.51 -6.52 -6.99
N ILE A 216 10.34 -5.50 -6.82
CA ILE A 216 11.68 -5.42 -7.43
C ILE A 216 12.57 -6.54 -6.90
N MET A 217 12.59 -6.78 -5.58
CA MET A 217 13.32 -7.88 -4.96
C MET A 217 12.74 -9.25 -5.32
N GLY A 218 11.45 -9.30 -5.70
CA GLY A 218 10.75 -10.47 -6.21
C GLY A 218 11.33 -11.12 -7.48
N GLN A 219 12.42 -10.59 -8.04
CA GLN A 219 13.20 -11.20 -9.13
C GLN A 219 13.85 -12.55 -8.79
N VAL A 220 13.50 -13.22 -7.69
CA VAL A 220 13.99 -14.57 -7.34
C VAL A 220 13.84 -15.54 -8.52
N ASN A 221 12.75 -15.43 -9.27
CA ASN A 221 12.47 -16.30 -10.42
C ASN A 221 12.96 -15.70 -11.76
N GLN A 222 13.67 -14.56 -11.75
CA GLN A 222 14.16 -13.84 -12.93
C GLN A 222 15.69 -13.76 -12.95
N PRO A 223 16.32 -13.48 -14.11
CA PRO A 223 17.75 -13.24 -14.18
C PRO A 223 18.11 -11.92 -13.49
N PHE A 224 19.18 -11.96 -12.69
CA PHE A 224 19.71 -10.78 -12.02
C PHE A 224 20.18 -9.73 -13.04
N SER A 225 19.83 -8.46 -12.80
CA SER A 225 20.29 -7.33 -13.60
C SER A 225 20.54 -6.12 -12.71
N TRP A 226 21.65 -5.42 -12.97
CA TRP A 226 22.02 -4.18 -12.28
C TRP A 226 21.00 -3.07 -12.46
N LYS A 227 20.21 -3.09 -13.55
CA LYS A 227 19.12 -2.13 -13.76
C LYS A 227 18.07 -2.19 -12.64
N TRP A 228 17.85 -3.37 -12.06
CA TRP A 228 16.90 -3.56 -10.95
C TRP A 228 17.45 -3.06 -9.62
N ILE A 229 18.77 -3.15 -9.41
CA ILE A 229 19.44 -2.56 -8.25
C ILE A 229 19.39 -1.03 -8.35
N LEU A 230 19.59 -0.47 -9.55
CA LEU A 230 19.45 0.97 -9.77
C LEU A 230 18.02 1.43 -9.47
N LEU A 231 17.01 0.74 -10.04
CA LEU A 231 15.61 1.06 -9.76
C LEU A 231 15.29 0.94 -8.26
N PHE A 232 15.70 -0.14 -7.61
CA PHE A 232 15.55 -0.32 -6.17
C PHE A 232 16.19 0.83 -5.38
N SER A 233 17.39 1.26 -5.76
CA SER A 233 18.11 2.35 -5.10
C SER A 233 17.36 3.68 -5.25
N MET A 234 16.84 3.98 -6.44
CA MET A 234 16.04 5.18 -6.68
C MET A 234 14.71 5.15 -5.92
N THR A 235 14.02 4.00 -5.89
CA THR A 235 12.79 3.83 -5.12
C THR A 235 13.06 3.95 -3.61
N LEU A 236 14.17 3.41 -3.12
CA LEU A 236 14.52 3.47 -1.70
C LEU A 236 14.95 4.87 -1.26
N MET A 237 15.61 5.64 -2.15
CA MET A 237 15.93 7.05 -1.90
C MET A 237 14.69 7.86 -1.54
N LEU A 238 13.57 7.65 -2.26
CA LEU A 238 12.29 8.27 -1.92
C LEU A 238 11.81 7.88 -0.53
N GLY A 239 11.95 6.60 -0.17
CA GLY A 239 11.55 6.08 1.14
C GLY A 239 12.32 6.68 2.30
N PHE A 240 13.63 6.85 2.15
CA PHE A 240 14.46 7.47 3.18
C PHE A 240 14.26 8.99 3.28
N LEU A 241 14.03 9.67 2.15
CA LEU A 241 13.68 11.11 2.14
C LEU A 241 12.26 11.37 2.64
N ALA A 242 11.37 10.38 2.61
CA ALA A 242 10.04 10.46 3.23
C ALA A 242 10.10 10.46 4.76
N PHE A 243 11.24 10.11 5.37
CA PHE A 243 11.43 10.06 6.83
C PHE A 243 10.28 9.30 7.53
N SER A 244 10.01 8.08 7.07
CA SER A 244 8.97 7.23 7.64
C SER A 244 9.57 6.02 8.35
N LYS A 245 9.21 5.86 9.63
CA LYS A 245 9.56 4.67 10.44
C LYS A 245 9.16 3.37 9.74
N THR A 246 8.04 3.38 9.01
CA THR A 246 7.50 2.25 8.24
C THR A 246 8.49 1.74 7.19
N VAL A 247 9.13 2.63 6.42
CA VAL A 247 10.10 2.19 5.41
C VAL A 247 11.46 1.90 6.02
N MET A 248 11.91 2.71 6.98
CA MET A 248 13.23 2.53 7.60
C MET A 248 13.36 1.17 8.26
N LEU A 249 12.40 0.81 9.12
CA LEU A 249 12.37 -0.52 9.75
C LEU A 249 11.84 -1.58 8.79
N GLY A 250 10.84 -1.23 7.98
CA GLY A 250 10.20 -2.17 7.07
C GLY A 250 11.11 -2.75 6.00
N ILE A 251 12.05 -1.95 5.46
CA ILE A 251 13.00 -2.47 4.46
C ILE A 251 13.96 -3.49 5.06
N LEU A 252 14.36 -3.34 6.32
CA LEU A 252 15.20 -4.31 7.02
C LEU A 252 14.44 -5.63 7.21
N ILE A 253 13.20 -5.57 7.67
CA ILE A 253 12.33 -6.75 7.80
C ILE A 253 12.12 -7.41 6.43
N LEU A 254 11.87 -6.62 5.40
CA LEU A 254 11.63 -7.12 4.04
C LEU A 254 12.89 -7.78 3.44
N LEU A 255 14.09 -7.26 3.73
CA LEU A 255 15.37 -7.89 3.36
C LEU A 255 15.57 -9.23 4.07
N VAL A 256 15.23 -9.34 5.35
CA VAL A 256 15.27 -10.61 6.09
C VAL A 256 14.33 -11.63 5.45
N ILE A 257 13.09 -11.24 5.16
CA ILE A 257 12.12 -12.11 4.48
C ILE A 257 12.62 -12.50 3.09
N PHE A 258 13.25 -11.59 2.36
CA PHE A 258 13.87 -11.88 1.06
C PHE A 258 15.00 -12.90 1.17
N ALA A 259 15.88 -12.77 2.18
CA ALA A 259 16.92 -13.75 2.45
C ALA A 259 16.33 -15.13 2.76
N VAL A 260 15.29 -15.21 3.60
CA VAL A 260 14.55 -16.46 3.88
C VAL A 260 13.97 -17.05 2.60
N CYS A 261 13.32 -16.24 1.76
CA CYS A 261 12.78 -16.69 0.47
C CYS A 261 13.86 -17.28 -0.45
N LEU A 262 15.04 -16.66 -0.50
CA LEU A 262 16.20 -17.17 -1.27
C LEU A 262 16.76 -18.48 -0.69
N VAL A 263 16.77 -18.65 0.63
CA VAL A 263 17.23 -19.90 1.28
C VAL A 263 16.27 -21.05 0.99
N VAL A 264 14.96 -20.79 1.03
CA VAL A 264 13.89 -21.78 0.79
C VAL A 264 13.80 -22.15 -0.69
N SER A 265 14.16 -21.27 -1.62
CA SER A 265 14.09 -21.52 -3.06
C SER A 265 15.17 -22.47 -3.61
N SER A 266 16.00 -23.07 -2.74
CA SER A 266 17.16 -23.90 -3.11
C SER A 266 18.24 -23.19 -3.94
N GLU A 267 18.12 -21.87 -4.14
CA GLU A 267 19.13 -21.00 -4.77
C GLU A 267 20.21 -20.55 -3.78
N ARG A 268 20.53 -21.37 -2.76
CA ARG A 268 21.49 -21.04 -1.68
C ARG A 268 22.85 -20.59 -2.21
N ARG A 269 23.33 -21.21 -3.30
CA ARG A 269 24.60 -20.85 -3.95
C ARG A 269 24.60 -19.44 -4.58
N ARG A 270 23.43 -18.88 -4.88
CA ARG A 270 23.24 -17.54 -5.43
C ARG A 270 22.76 -16.53 -4.40
N LEU A 271 22.60 -16.94 -3.13
CA LEU A 271 22.19 -16.08 -2.01
C LEU A 271 23.06 -14.84 -1.94
N LEU A 272 24.37 -15.02 -1.79
CA LEU A 272 25.33 -13.91 -1.72
C LEU A 272 25.23 -13.00 -2.94
N ARG A 273 25.25 -13.55 -4.15
CA ARG A 273 25.21 -12.77 -5.40
C ARG A 273 23.92 -11.96 -5.55
N ARG A 274 22.79 -12.41 -4.98
CA ARG A 274 21.50 -11.75 -5.13
C ARG A 274 21.14 -10.87 -3.94
N PHE A 275 21.43 -11.28 -2.71
CA PHE A 275 21.12 -10.56 -1.49
C PHE A 275 22.08 -9.39 -1.25
N VAL A 276 23.39 -9.63 -1.38
CA VAL A 276 24.42 -8.63 -1.05
C VAL A 276 24.26 -7.32 -1.82
N PRO A 277 23.95 -7.30 -3.14
CA PRO A 277 23.73 -6.04 -3.85
C PRO A 277 22.57 -5.22 -3.29
N TYR A 278 21.48 -5.85 -2.85
CA TYR A 278 20.36 -5.13 -2.22
C TYR A 278 20.73 -4.60 -0.84
N ALA A 279 21.41 -5.41 -0.02
CA ALA A 279 21.85 -4.97 1.30
C ALA A 279 22.84 -3.79 1.21
N ILE A 280 23.82 -3.87 0.31
CA ILE A 280 24.76 -2.77 0.04
C ILE A 280 24.01 -1.54 -0.47
N ALA A 281 23.09 -1.71 -1.42
CA ALA A 281 22.29 -0.60 -1.93
C ALA A 281 21.47 0.07 -0.81
N THR A 282 20.88 -0.72 0.10
CA THR A 282 20.13 -0.18 1.24
C THR A 282 20.99 0.70 2.13
N VAL A 283 22.18 0.22 2.53
CA VAL A 283 23.10 1.00 3.37
C VAL A 283 23.61 2.24 2.62
N ALA A 284 24.07 2.06 1.37
CA ALA A 284 24.62 3.16 0.57
C ALA A 284 23.59 4.27 0.32
N VAL A 285 22.35 3.91 0.01
CA VAL A 285 21.26 4.87 -0.23
C VAL A 285 20.81 5.53 1.09
N ALA A 286 20.79 4.81 2.21
CA ALA A 286 20.51 5.41 3.52
C ALA A 286 21.54 6.48 3.88
N VAL A 287 22.83 6.17 3.72
CA VAL A 287 23.92 7.12 3.97
C VAL A 287 23.81 8.32 3.01
N LEU A 288 23.59 8.07 1.72
CA LEU A 288 23.45 9.15 0.73
C LEU A 288 22.24 10.05 1.04
N ALA A 289 21.09 9.46 1.38
CA ALA A 289 19.90 10.20 1.78
C ALA A 289 20.15 11.06 3.03
N ALA A 290 20.85 10.52 4.02
CA ALA A 290 21.23 11.26 5.23
C ALA A 290 22.18 12.43 4.90
N VAL A 291 23.19 12.23 4.06
CA VAL A 291 24.10 13.31 3.63
C VAL A 291 23.35 14.40 2.89
N ILE A 292 22.48 14.04 1.94
CA ILE A 292 21.64 15.00 1.21
C ILE A 292 20.75 15.77 2.18
N ALA A 293 20.06 15.06 3.08
CA ALA A 293 19.17 15.67 4.07
C ALA A 293 19.90 16.64 5.01
N ILE A 294 21.09 16.28 5.50
CA ILE A 294 21.92 17.17 6.32
C ILE A 294 22.33 18.41 5.52
N ALA A 295 22.74 18.24 4.26
CA ALA A 295 23.14 19.35 3.40
C ALA A 295 22.01 20.35 3.12
N ILE A 296 20.75 19.91 3.12
CA ILE A 296 19.57 20.77 2.98
C ILE A 296 19.00 21.24 4.34
N GLY A 297 19.72 21.05 5.45
CA GLY A 297 19.36 21.58 6.77
C GLY A 297 18.45 20.68 7.62
N LEU A 298 18.18 19.43 7.21
CA LEU A 298 17.28 18.51 7.93
C LEU A 298 18.02 17.63 8.97
N LYS A 299 19.07 18.14 9.60
CA LYS A 299 19.89 17.39 10.57
C LYS A 299 19.05 16.81 11.73
N SER A 300 18.10 17.58 12.26
CA SER A 300 17.21 17.14 13.33
C SER A 300 16.35 15.93 12.90
N GLN A 301 15.78 15.99 11.70
CA GLN A 301 14.96 14.90 11.14
C GLN A 301 15.79 13.63 10.92
N VAL A 302 17.02 13.77 10.41
CA VAL A 302 17.95 12.63 10.29
C VAL A 302 18.22 12.02 11.66
N SER A 303 18.58 12.83 12.66
CA SER A 303 18.87 12.33 14.01
C SER A 303 17.68 11.60 14.63
N TYR A 304 16.48 12.17 14.52
CA TYR A 304 15.25 11.58 15.05
C TYR A 304 14.90 10.26 14.35
N TYR A 305 14.74 10.28 13.03
CA TYR A 305 14.24 9.11 12.30
C TYR A 305 15.28 7.99 12.14
N TYR A 306 16.55 8.32 11.92
CA TYR A 306 17.61 7.31 11.81
C TYR A 306 18.02 6.79 13.19
N GLY A 307 17.73 7.51 14.27
CA GLY A 307 17.90 7.02 15.64
C GLY A 307 17.14 5.73 15.93
N TYR A 308 15.99 5.52 15.28
CA TYR A 308 15.20 4.28 15.41
C TYR A 308 15.89 3.02 14.91
N TYR A 309 17.00 3.10 14.18
CA TYR A 309 17.82 1.93 13.89
C TYR A 309 18.51 1.37 15.14
N LEU A 310 18.76 2.22 16.14
CA LEU A 310 19.36 1.83 17.42
C LEU A 310 18.28 1.34 18.40
N ASN A 311 17.11 1.99 18.41
CA ASN A 311 15.99 1.65 19.29
C ASN A 311 14.69 1.37 18.50
N PRO A 312 14.60 0.22 17.79
CA PRO A 312 13.45 -0.08 16.93
C PRO A 312 12.13 -0.29 17.69
N LEU A 313 12.19 -0.65 18.99
CA LEU A 313 11.00 -0.86 19.82
C LEU A 313 10.31 0.46 20.19
N GLU A 314 11.07 1.54 20.37
CA GLU A 314 10.50 2.89 20.63
C GLU A 314 9.61 3.37 19.47
N ALA A 315 9.83 2.85 18.25
CA ALA A 315 8.94 3.16 17.12
C ALA A 315 7.53 2.60 17.31
N PHE A 316 7.41 1.42 17.95
CA PHE A 316 6.12 0.83 18.30
C PHE A 316 5.52 1.56 19.50
N ASP A 317 6.31 1.86 20.52
CA ASP A 317 5.83 2.58 21.71
C ASP A 317 5.32 3.98 21.37
N SER A 318 5.95 4.70 20.43
CA SER A 318 5.44 6.01 19.98
C SER A 318 4.07 5.96 19.30
N ARG A 319 3.56 4.77 18.93
CA ARG A 319 2.27 4.59 18.26
C ARG A 319 1.26 3.79 19.09
N TYR A 320 1.74 2.89 19.94
CA TYR A 320 0.94 1.94 20.71
C TYR A 320 1.25 1.95 22.22
N GLY A 321 2.26 2.71 22.64
CA GLY A 321 2.56 2.94 24.04
C GLY A 321 1.37 3.64 24.69
N ASN A 322 0.87 3.05 25.77
CA ASN A 322 -0.34 3.44 26.53
C ASN A 322 -1.65 2.76 26.15
N LEU A 323 -1.64 1.72 25.30
CA LEU A 323 -2.79 0.80 25.16
C LEU A 323 -3.15 0.02 26.44
N THR A 324 -2.29 0.05 27.46
CA THR A 324 -2.42 -0.76 28.69
C THR A 324 -2.26 0.04 30.00
N ASN A 325 -1.98 1.34 29.92
CA ASN A 325 -1.74 2.18 31.11
C ASN A 325 -2.96 3.06 31.41
N THR A 326 -4.06 2.44 31.86
CA THR A 326 -5.19 3.12 32.50
C THR A 326 -5.16 2.99 34.03
N GLN A 327 -4.04 2.59 34.63
CA GLN A 327 -3.89 2.56 36.09
C GLN A 327 -2.55 3.14 36.55
N ASP A 328 -2.67 4.14 37.43
CA ASP A 328 -1.72 4.60 38.44
C ASP A 328 -0.41 5.23 37.96
N ARG A 329 -0.49 6.49 37.51
CA ARG A 329 0.58 7.46 37.78
C ARG A 329 -0.02 8.70 38.45
N GLU A 330 0.32 8.87 39.74
CA GLU A 330 0.07 10.12 40.46
C GLU A 330 0.72 11.28 39.70
N PRO A 331 0.07 12.46 39.68
CA PRO A 331 0.59 13.62 38.96
C PRO A 331 1.76 14.21 39.76
N ASP A 332 2.98 13.81 39.42
CA ASP A 332 4.17 14.49 39.94
C ASP A 332 4.26 15.87 39.28
N THR A 333 4.06 16.90 40.10
CA THR A 333 3.82 18.28 39.69
C THR A 333 5.14 19.00 39.47
N THR A 334 5.94 18.54 38.51
CA THR A 334 7.02 19.34 37.92
C THR A 334 7.46 18.71 36.60
N ASP A 335 6.74 18.99 35.52
CA ASP A 335 7.38 19.19 34.21
C ASP A 335 6.40 19.85 33.23
N ILE A 336 6.98 20.68 32.38
CA ILE A 336 6.32 21.67 31.54
C ILE A 336 5.84 20.98 30.25
N LEU A 337 4.51 20.99 30.03
CA LEU A 337 3.82 21.00 28.73
C LEU A 337 4.54 20.33 27.53
N ASP A 338 4.56 19.00 27.50
CA ASP A 338 4.58 18.22 26.26
C ASP A 338 3.40 17.25 26.30
N SER A 339 2.30 17.63 25.65
CA SER A 339 1.09 16.82 25.49
C SER A 339 1.29 15.69 24.47
N GLU A 340 2.30 14.84 24.68
CA GLU A 340 2.58 13.62 23.90
C GLU A 340 2.46 12.33 24.75
N GLU A 341 1.88 12.40 25.96
CA GLU A 341 1.75 11.22 26.84
C GLU A 341 0.55 10.31 26.54
N THR A 342 -0.29 10.59 25.55
CA THR A 342 -1.35 9.68 25.10
C THR A 342 -1.10 9.31 23.64
N GLY A 343 -0.67 8.07 23.38
CA GLY A 343 -0.49 7.61 21.99
C GLY A 343 -1.78 7.80 21.18
N ASN A 344 -1.67 8.22 19.92
CA ASN A 344 -2.80 8.56 19.01
C ASN A 344 -3.88 7.47 18.83
N MET A 345 -3.69 6.28 19.40
CA MET A 345 -4.54 5.09 19.29
C MET A 345 -5.22 4.69 20.60
N ALA A 346 -4.98 5.42 21.71
CA ALA A 346 -5.58 5.11 23.01
C ALA A 346 -7.12 5.15 22.95
N ASP A 347 -7.68 6.24 22.44
CA ASP A 347 -9.14 6.42 22.33
C ASP A 347 -9.80 5.34 21.44
N VAL A 348 -9.12 4.94 20.36
CA VAL A 348 -9.60 3.85 19.48
C VAL A 348 -9.60 2.51 20.21
N SER A 349 -8.67 2.31 21.14
CA SER A 349 -8.54 1.04 21.87
C SER A 349 -9.63 0.83 22.91
N ASP A 350 -10.11 1.90 23.53
CA ASP A 350 -11.23 1.84 24.48
C ASP A 350 -12.51 1.40 23.75
N ILE A 351 -12.80 1.99 22.59
CA ILE A 351 -13.94 1.59 21.75
C ILE A 351 -13.83 0.11 21.30
N ILE A 352 -12.62 -0.35 20.95
CA ILE A 352 -12.38 -1.75 20.60
C ILE A 352 -12.66 -2.68 21.80
N ALA A 353 -12.31 -2.25 23.02
CA ALA A 353 -12.54 -3.03 24.24
C ALA A 353 -14.03 -3.14 24.57
N GLU A 354 -14.83 -2.11 24.29
CA GLU A 354 -16.28 -2.12 24.46
C GLU A 354 -16.99 -2.99 23.41
N HIS A 355 -16.48 -3.01 22.17
CA HIS A 355 -17.08 -3.72 21.04
C HIS A 355 -16.14 -4.75 20.36
N PRO A 356 -15.66 -5.78 21.09
CA PRO A 356 -14.54 -6.60 20.63
C PRO A 356 -14.90 -7.61 19.53
N ILE A 357 -16.14 -8.14 19.51
CA ILE A 357 -16.55 -9.20 18.58
C ILE A 357 -17.01 -8.59 17.26
N ILE A 358 -17.94 -7.63 17.34
CA ILE A 358 -18.49 -6.84 16.24
C ILE A 358 -18.23 -5.40 16.62
N GLY A 359 -17.48 -4.68 15.79
CA GLY A 359 -17.10 -3.29 16.00
C GLY A 359 -18.24 -2.30 15.82
N VAL A 360 -17.90 -1.04 15.60
CA VAL A 360 -18.85 0.10 15.56
C VAL A 360 -19.05 0.70 14.17
N GLY A 361 -18.39 0.14 13.16
CA GLY A 361 -18.44 0.67 11.80
C GLY A 361 -17.30 1.63 11.45
N PRO A 362 -17.25 2.11 10.20
CA PRO A 362 -16.08 2.82 9.66
C PRO A 362 -16.03 4.33 9.95
N ALA A 363 -17.05 4.85 10.63
CA ALA A 363 -17.15 6.26 10.99
C ALA A 363 -16.78 6.44 12.46
N PRO A 364 -16.11 7.56 12.83
CA PRO A 364 -15.81 7.82 14.23
C PRO A 364 -17.06 7.95 15.09
N VAL A 365 -17.05 7.36 16.29
CA VAL A 365 -18.16 7.40 17.25
C VAL A 365 -18.01 8.53 18.25
N GLU A 366 -16.80 8.70 18.79
CA GLU A 366 -16.45 9.67 19.84
C GLU A 366 -15.48 10.76 19.35
N GLY A 367 -15.17 10.77 18.05
CA GLY A 367 -14.24 11.73 17.44
C GLY A 367 -12.80 11.24 17.38
N GLU A 368 -12.60 9.95 17.64
CA GLU A 368 -11.33 9.23 17.60
C GLU A 368 -10.67 9.26 16.21
N PHE A 369 -9.33 9.21 16.20
CA PHE A 369 -8.56 9.30 14.97
C PHE A 369 -8.39 7.93 14.27
N LEU A 370 -9.20 7.70 13.24
CA LEU A 370 -9.14 6.50 12.40
C LEU A 370 -8.23 6.71 11.18
N GLY A 371 -6.91 6.72 11.37
CA GLY A 371 -5.97 7.01 10.26
C GLY A 371 -4.62 6.28 10.26
N ASP A 372 -4.16 5.83 11.42
CA ASP A 372 -2.76 5.44 11.61
C ASP A 372 -2.52 3.91 11.64
N SER A 373 -3.53 3.06 11.53
CA SER A 373 -3.28 1.60 11.47
C SER A 373 -4.42 0.82 10.84
N GLN A 374 -4.13 -0.01 9.82
CA GLN A 374 -5.11 -0.96 9.30
C GLN A 374 -5.60 -1.93 10.38
N ILE A 375 -4.71 -2.33 11.29
CA ILE A 375 -5.03 -3.31 12.34
C ILE A 375 -6.08 -2.72 13.28
N MET A 376 -5.86 -1.50 13.77
CA MET A 376 -6.79 -0.82 14.65
C MET A 376 -8.10 -0.48 13.93
N THR A 377 -8.04 0.05 12.70
CA THR A 377 -9.26 0.34 11.92
C THR A 377 -10.11 -0.91 11.70
N VAL A 378 -9.51 -2.08 11.40
CA VAL A 378 -10.32 -3.30 11.18
C VAL A 378 -10.98 -3.80 12.47
N LEU A 379 -10.26 -3.74 13.59
CA LEU A 379 -10.82 -4.11 14.90
C LEU A 379 -11.91 -3.14 15.34
N HIS A 380 -11.69 -1.84 15.16
CA HIS A 380 -12.66 -0.80 15.42
C HIS A 380 -13.92 -0.98 14.56
N ASP A 381 -13.75 -1.15 13.25
CA ASP A 381 -14.86 -1.11 12.30
C ASP A 381 -15.73 -2.39 12.35
N GLY A 382 -15.12 -3.55 12.56
CA GLY A 382 -15.80 -4.85 12.44
C GLY A 382 -15.37 -5.89 13.46
N GLY A 383 -14.61 -5.50 14.48
CA GLY A 383 -14.18 -6.39 15.56
C GLY A 383 -13.25 -7.52 15.12
N ILE A 384 -13.09 -8.49 16.01
CA ILE A 384 -12.32 -9.72 15.75
C ILE A 384 -12.85 -10.46 14.52
N LEU A 385 -14.16 -10.41 14.24
CA LEU A 385 -14.74 -11.07 13.06
C LEU A 385 -14.18 -10.52 11.74
N ALA A 386 -14.13 -9.18 11.59
CA ALA A 386 -13.52 -8.58 10.42
C ALA A 386 -12.01 -8.85 10.38
N ALA A 387 -11.33 -8.78 11.52
CA ALA A 387 -9.90 -9.09 11.61
C ALA A 387 -9.58 -10.52 11.16
N VAL A 388 -10.41 -11.49 11.49
CA VAL A 388 -10.29 -12.88 11.02
C VAL A 388 -10.54 -12.99 9.52
N CYS A 389 -11.49 -12.24 8.94
CA CYS A 389 -11.69 -12.22 7.50
C CYS A 389 -10.46 -11.67 6.75
N TYR A 390 -9.89 -10.55 7.21
CA TYR A 390 -8.66 -9.99 6.63
C TYR A 390 -7.45 -10.91 6.85
N GLY A 391 -7.15 -11.22 8.11
CA GLY A 391 -6.00 -12.02 8.51
C GLY A 391 -6.01 -13.42 7.90
N GLY A 392 -7.15 -14.11 7.96
CA GLY A 392 -7.32 -15.43 7.37
C GLY A 392 -7.15 -15.44 5.85
N CYS A 393 -7.67 -14.42 5.16
CA CYS A 393 -7.54 -14.29 3.70
C CYS A 393 -6.06 -14.10 3.29
N TYR A 394 -5.37 -13.12 3.89
CA TYR A 394 -3.98 -12.82 3.54
C TYR A 394 -3.00 -13.90 4.01
N LEU A 395 -3.23 -14.52 5.18
CA LEU A 395 -2.44 -15.66 5.63
C LEU A 395 -2.56 -16.84 4.66
N TRP A 396 -3.78 -17.15 4.22
CA TRP A 396 -4.01 -18.17 3.21
C TRP A 396 -3.30 -17.85 1.88
N LEU A 397 -3.34 -16.59 1.43
CA LEU A 397 -2.62 -16.13 0.24
C LEU A 397 -1.11 -16.33 0.37
N VAL A 398 -0.49 -15.94 1.48
CA VAL A 398 0.95 -16.09 1.73
C VAL A 398 1.34 -17.57 1.72
N ILE A 399 0.62 -18.41 2.46
CA ILE A 399 0.89 -19.86 2.51
C ILE A 399 0.77 -20.47 1.10
N GLY A 400 -0.24 -20.05 0.32
CA GLY A 400 -0.41 -20.44 -1.08
C GLY A 400 0.78 -20.06 -1.95
N CYS A 401 1.25 -18.82 -1.84
CA CYS A 401 2.39 -18.30 -2.61
C CYS A 401 3.70 -19.01 -2.24
N ILE A 402 3.95 -19.26 -0.95
CA ILE A 402 5.14 -20.00 -0.48
C ILE A 402 5.15 -21.41 -1.05
N ARG A 403 4.01 -22.12 -0.99
CA ARG A 403 3.88 -23.48 -1.55
C ARG A 403 4.12 -23.53 -3.05
N ARG A 404 3.78 -22.47 -3.77
CA ARG A 404 3.99 -22.32 -5.22
C ARG A 404 5.35 -21.72 -5.60
N LYS A 405 6.20 -21.38 -4.61
CA LYS A 405 7.50 -20.70 -4.83
C LYS A 405 7.36 -19.35 -5.56
N GLU A 406 6.26 -18.65 -5.32
CA GLU A 406 5.95 -17.34 -5.91
C GLU A 406 6.44 -16.21 -4.99
N TYR A 407 7.76 -16.11 -4.83
CA TYR A 407 8.38 -15.24 -3.82
C TYR A 407 8.13 -13.74 -4.02
N SER A 408 7.90 -13.28 -5.26
CA SER A 408 7.52 -11.88 -5.53
C SER A 408 6.24 -11.51 -4.79
N ARG A 409 5.22 -12.37 -4.83
CA ARG A 409 3.94 -12.17 -4.15
C ARG A 409 4.09 -12.25 -2.63
N VAL A 410 4.93 -13.15 -2.13
CA VAL A 410 5.25 -13.24 -0.69
C VAL A 410 5.83 -11.92 -0.18
N LEU A 411 6.77 -11.32 -0.91
CA LEU A 411 7.38 -10.04 -0.54
C LEU A 411 6.39 -8.87 -0.59
N ILE A 412 5.48 -8.87 -1.56
CA ILE A 412 4.40 -7.86 -1.61
C ILE A 412 3.51 -7.99 -0.38
N ILE A 413 3.06 -9.20 -0.04
CA ILE A 413 2.17 -9.40 1.10
C ILE A 413 2.89 -9.08 2.41
N ALA A 414 4.18 -9.38 2.52
CA ALA A 414 5.00 -8.94 3.65
C ALA A 414 5.08 -7.40 3.72
N GLY A 415 5.30 -6.73 2.60
CA GLY A 415 5.27 -5.27 2.52
C GLY A 415 3.92 -4.67 2.92
N LEU A 416 2.80 -5.30 2.51
CA LEU A 416 1.45 -4.92 2.95
C LEU A 416 1.30 -5.08 4.46
N ALA A 417 1.73 -6.21 5.03
CA ALA A 417 1.62 -6.47 6.46
C ALA A 417 2.40 -5.44 7.30
N ILE A 418 3.60 -5.04 6.85
CA ILE A 418 4.37 -3.98 7.50
C ILE A 418 3.65 -2.63 7.36
N ALA A 419 3.14 -2.29 6.17
CA ALA A 419 2.41 -1.05 5.95
C ALA A 419 1.09 -0.97 6.75
N CYS A 420 0.41 -2.10 7.00
CA CYS A 420 -0.79 -2.19 7.83
C CYS A 420 -0.59 -1.68 9.26
N VAL A 421 0.64 -1.73 9.79
CA VAL A 421 0.97 -1.17 11.11
C VAL A 421 0.84 0.35 11.10
N SER A 422 1.08 0.99 9.96
CA SER A 422 1.26 2.44 9.87
C SER A 422 0.17 3.22 9.14
N ILE A 423 -0.65 2.55 8.33
CA ILE A 423 -1.73 3.17 7.54
C ILE A 423 -2.77 2.09 7.18
N PRO A 424 -4.06 2.44 6.96
CA PRO A 424 -5.06 1.50 6.45
C PRO A 424 -4.84 1.14 4.96
N VAL A 425 -3.68 0.56 4.64
CA VAL A 425 -3.21 0.27 3.27
C VAL A 425 -4.15 -0.65 2.49
N LEU A 426 -4.94 -1.48 3.16
CA LEU A 426 -5.90 -2.42 2.54
C LEU A 426 -7.25 -1.77 2.23
N THR A 427 -7.37 -0.46 2.39
CA THR A 427 -8.51 0.33 1.92
C THR A 427 -8.08 1.48 1.00
N TYR A 428 -6.76 1.70 0.83
CA TYR A 428 -6.22 2.71 -0.09
C TYR A 428 -6.03 2.19 -1.52
N GLY A 429 -6.41 3.03 -2.49
CA GLY A 429 -6.24 2.77 -3.91
C GLY A 429 -4.81 2.40 -4.33
N LEU A 430 -3.79 2.93 -3.65
CA LEU A 430 -2.37 2.69 -3.96
C LEU A 430 -1.99 1.21 -3.91
N SER A 431 -2.63 0.39 -3.07
CA SER A 431 -2.26 -1.02 -2.90
C SER A 431 -2.98 -1.94 -3.88
N ILE A 432 -3.99 -1.43 -4.60
CA ILE A 432 -4.81 -2.18 -5.55
C ILE A 432 -3.96 -2.92 -6.61
N PRO A 433 -2.99 -2.29 -7.30
CA PRO A 433 -2.18 -2.98 -8.29
C PRO A 433 -1.37 -4.14 -7.71
N PHE A 434 -0.88 -3.98 -6.49
CA PHE A 434 -0.03 -4.95 -5.80
C PHE A 434 -0.83 -6.17 -5.33
N VAL A 435 -2.01 -5.95 -4.73
CA VAL A 435 -2.92 -7.03 -4.34
C VAL A 435 -3.49 -7.73 -5.57
N ALA A 436 -3.87 -6.98 -6.61
CA ALA A 436 -4.34 -7.55 -7.87
C ALA A 436 -3.29 -8.46 -8.52
N TYR A 437 -2.00 -8.06 -8.49
CA TYR A 437 -0.90 -8.91 -8.94
C TYR A 437 -0.75 -10.20 -8.09
N CYS A 438 -0.96 -10.12 -6.77
CA CYS A 438 -0.95 -11.30 -5.91
C CYS A 438 -2.08 -12.29 -6.26
N LEU A 439 -3.27 -11.79 -6.61
CA LEU A 439 -4.41 -12.62 -7.03
C LEU A 439 -4.29 -13.18 -8.45
N SER A 440 -3.33 -12.71 -9.25
CA SER A 440 -3.10 -13.20 -10.61
C SER A 440 -2.33 -14.53 -10.69
N ALA A 441 -1.96 -15.12 -9.55
CA ALA A 441 -1.21 -16.37 -9.48
C ALA A 441 -1.87 -17.52 -10.25
N ASP A 442 -1.06 -18.34 -10.94
CA ASP A 442 -1.56 -19.54 -11.62
C ASP A 442 -1.97 -20.59 -10.59
N VAL A 443 -3.25 -20.98 -10.61
CA VAL A 443 -3.68 -22.17 -9.90
C VAL A 443 -3.14 -23.33 -10.71
N GLN A 444 -2.03 -23.92 -10.26
CA GLN A 444 -1.72 -25.28 -10.67
C GLN A 444 -2.85 -26.16 -10.13
N GLU A 445 -3.87 -26.41 -10.98
CA GLU A 445 -4.56 -27.68 -10.88
C GLU A 445 -3.46 -28.72 -11.03
N LYS A 446 -3.22 -29.49 -9.96
CA LYS A 446 -2.36 -30.66 -10.02
C LYS A 446 -2.70 -31.35 -11.34
N GLU A 447 -1.78 -31.37 -12.29
CA GLU A 447 -1.85 -32.34 -13.38
C GLU A 447 -2.09 -33.67 -12.67
N LYS A 448 -3.31 -34.19 -12.81
CA LYS A 448 -3.59 -35.57 -12.47
C LYS A 448 -2.52 -36.32 -13.23
N ARG A 449 -1.54 -36.87 -12.49
CA ARG A 449 -0.54 -37.79 -13.03
C ARG A 449 -1.33 -38.75 -13.90
N GLN A 450 -1.26 -38.58 -15.21
CA GLN A 450 -1.83 -39.57 -16.11
C GLN A 450 -1.12 -40.86 -15.72
N PRO A 451 -1.85 -41.94 -15.40
CA PRO A 451 -1.19 -43.22 -15.20
C PRO A 451 -0.41 -43.48 -16.48
N VAL A 452 0.91 -43.60 -16.34
CA VAL A 452 1.77 -44.09 -17.42
C VAL A 452 1.14 -45.40 -17.87
N ARG A 453 0.49 -45.38 -19.04
CA ARG A 453 0.15 -46.61 -19.73
C ARG A 453 1.49 -47.22 -20.07
N LEU A 454 1.92 -48.17 -19.24
CA LEU A 454 2.92 -49.15 -19.64
C LEU A 454 2.38 -49.79 -20.90
N GLY A 455 2.94 -49.37 -22.03
CA GLY A 455 2.65 -49.95 -23.34
C GLY A 455 2.90 -51.46 -23.25
N GLY A 456 1.99 -52.20 -23.86
CA GLY A 456 2.07 -53.65 -23.93
C GLY A 456 3.43 -54.11 -24.42
N ALA A 457 4.05 -54.98 -23.63
CA ALA A 457 5.00 -55.94 -24.17
C ALA A 457 4.21 -57.02 -24.92
N ARG A 458 4.76 -57.40 -26.08
CA ARG A 458 4.23 -58.36 -27.06
C ARG A 458 3.90 -59.72 -26.48
#